data_AF-A0A7C9CIM2-F1
#
_entry.id   AF-A0A7C9CIM2-F1
#
_cell.length_a   1.000
_cell.length_b   1.000
_cell.length_c   1.000
_cell.angle_alpha   90.00
_cell.angle_beta   90.00
_cell.angle_gamma   90.00
#
_symmetry.space_group_name_H-M   'P 1'
#
loop_
_entity.id
_entity.type
_entity.pdbx_description
1 polymer ?
#
loop_
_entity_poly.entity_id
_entity_poly.type
_entity_poly.pdbx_seq_one_letter_code
_entity_poly.pdbx_strand_id
1 'polypeptide(L)'
;YQSNKLTPSMEEYMNIAFDTIAYPMITMTSFVGMGETATEQAFDWLIGKPQMLRAACLIFRFMDDIVSHEFEQQRQHIPSAVECMCQENGVSKEEACRELNDQIEDAWKDLNAAFFDPQSPPLPFLLCVLNYARV
;
A
#
# COMPACT_ATOMS: atom_id res chain seq x y z
N TYR A 1 8.74 -22.18 -3.10
CA TYR A 1 7.76 -21.71 -4.09
C TYR A 1 8.48 -21.11 -5.27
N GLN A 2 8.90 -21.94 -6.22
CA GLN A 2 9.25 -21.52 -7.57
C GLN A 2 8.30 -22.30 -8.47
N SER A 3 7.09 -21.78 -8.69
CA SER A 3 6.13 -22.37 -9.62
C SER A 3 5.87 -21.37 -10.73
N ASN A 4 6.34 -21.70 -11.94
CA ASN A 4 6.05 -21.06 -13.23
C ASN A 4 6.07 -19.52 -13.28
N LYS A 5 7.04 -18.97 -14.01
CA LYS A 5 7.20 -17.54 -14.36
C LYS A 5 6.02 -16.99 -15.19
N LEU A 6 4.82 -16.97 -14.63
CA LEU A 6 3.73 -16.12 -15.10
C LEU A 6 3.75 -14.89 -14.22
N THR A 7 4.08 -13.75 -14.82
CA THR A 7 3.82 -12.46 -14.19
C THR A 7 2.31 -12.33 -14.01
N PRO A 8 1.83 -12.08 -12.78
CA PRO A 8 0.40 -11.91 -12.53
C PRO A 8 -0.12 -10.63 -13.21
N SER A 9 -1.44 -10.50 -13.35
CA SER A 9 -2.03 -9.18 -13.63
C SER A 9 -1.79 -8.23 -12.45
N MET A 10 -1.91 -6.93 -12.68
CA MET A 10 -1.86 -5.91 -11.63
C MET A 10 -2.94 -6.13 -10.57
N GLU A 11 -4.13 -6.60 -10.97
CA GLU A 11 -5.19 -6.95 -10.01
C GLU A 11 -4.79 -8.13 -9.12
N GLU A 12 -4.29 -9.22 -9.71
CA GLU A 12 -3.82 -10.39 -8.97
C GLU A 12 -2.64 -10.05 -8.06
N TYR A 13 -1.70 -9.26 -8.57
CA TYR A 13 -0.57 -8.74 -7.82
C TYR A 13 -1.04 -7.95 -6.61
N MET A 14 -1.92 -6.96 -6.80
CA MET A 14 -2.38 -6.08 -5.72
C MET A 14 -3.17 -6.82 -4.65
N ASN A 15 -3.94 -7.85 -5.03
CA ASN A 15 -4.63 -8.70 -4.07
C ASN A 15 -3.65 -9.39 -3.10
N ILE A 16 -2.53 -9.91 -3.62
CA ILE A 16 -1.50 -10.56 -2.79
C ILE A 16 -0.70 -9.50 -2.03
N ALA A 17 -0.26 -8.44 -2.73
CA ALA A 17 0.59 -7.41 -2.18
C ALA A 17 -0.05 -6.73 -0.97
N PHE A 18 -1.36 -6.47 -1.01
CA PHE A 18 -2.11 -5.90 0.10
C PHE A 18 -2.03 -6.75 1.38
N ASP A 19 -2.02 -8.07 1.25
CA ASP A 19 -1.93 -8.97 2.41
C ASP A 19 -0.47 -9.16 2.89
N THR A 20 0.53 -9.05 2.00
CA THR A 20 1.95 -9.27 2.34
C THR A 20 2.69 -8.03 2.85
N ILE A 21 2.10 -6.85 2.69
CA ILE A 21 2.77 -5.55 2.93
C ILE A 21 3.06 -5.20 4.40
N ALA A 22 2.56 -6.00 5.36
CA ALA A 22 2.69 -5.80 6.80
C ALA A 22 2.13 -4.48 7.39
N TYR A 23 1.82 -3.46 6.57
CA TYR A 23 1.30 -2.16 7.01
C TYR A 23 0.03 -2.24 7.88
N PRO A 24 -0.99 -3.05 7.54
CA PRO A 24 -2.15 -3.22 8.41
C PRO A 24 -1.76 -3.75 9.80
N MET A 25 -0.84 -4.70 9.86
CA MET A 25 -0.36 -5.31 11.11
C MET A 25 0.46 -4.32 11.95
N ILE A 26 1.36 -3.56 11.32
CA ILE A 26 2.17 -2.55 12.00
C ILE A 26 1.27 -1.41 12.53
N THR A 27 0.30 -0.94 11.73
CA THR A 27 -0.68 0.08 12.15
C THR A 27 -1.50 -0.41 13.34
N MET A 28 -1.98 -1.64 13.29
CA MET A 28 -2.74 -2.26 14.37
C MET A 28 -1.91 -2.36 15.66
N THR A 29 -0.65 -2.77 15.54
CA THR A 29 0.29 -2.83 16.67
C THR A 29 0.53 -1.43 17.27
N SER A 30 0.64 -0.40 16.43
CA SER A 30 0.80 0.97 16.88
C SER A 30 -0.44 1.51 17.59
N PHE A 31 -1.65 1.13 17.15
CA PHE A 31 -2.88 1.49 17.87
C PHE A 31 -2.90 0.92 19.29
N VAL A 32 -2.43 -0.32 19.49
CA VAL A 32 -2.27 -0.90 20.84
C VAL A 32 -1.32 -0.07 21.71
N GLY A 33 -0.27 0.50 21.12
CA GLY A 33 0.67 1.38 21.79
C GLY A 33 0.12 2.75 22.22
N MET A 34 -1.10 3.11 21.80
CA MET A 34 -1.70 4.43 22.11
C MET A 34 -2.44 4.47 23.46
N GLY A 35 -2.37 3.41 24.26
CA GLY A 35 -2.85 3.38 25.64
C GLY A 35 -4.36 3.61 25.74
N GLU A 36 -4.80 4.48 26.67
CA GLU A 36 -6.22 4.76 26.92
C GLU A 36 -6.98 5.32 25.72
N THR A 37 -6.27 5.83 24.70
CA THR A 37 -6.90 6.31 23.46
C THR A 37 -7.37 5.16 22.57
N ALA A 38 -6.79 3.96 22.71
CA ALA A 38 -7.03 2.78 21.89
C ALA A 38 -8.45 2.18 22.14
N THR A 39 -9.45 2.69 21.43
CA THR A 39 -10.84 2.23 21.55
C THR A 39 -11.14 1.08 20.61
N GLU A 40 -12.11 0.22 20.97
CA GLU A 40 -12.64 -0.85 20.11
C GLU A 40 -13.09 -0.31 18.75
N GLN A 41 -13.77 0.84 18.74
CA GLN A 41 -14.21 1.52 17.51
C GLN A 41 -13.05 1.86 16.56
N ALA A 42 -11.88 2.25 17.08
CA ALA A 42 -10.72 2.53 16.24
C ALA A 42 -10.14 1.24 15.61
N PHE A 43 -10.18 0.11 16.34
CA PHE A 43 -9.79 -1.18 15.80
C PHE A 43 -10.81 -1.70 14.78
N ASP A 44 -12.11 -1.58 15.04
CA ASP A 44 -13.16 -1.96 14.09
C ASP A 44 -13.05 -1.16 12.80
N TRP A 45 -12.81 0.15 12.90
CA TRP A 45 -12.55 1.01 11.75
C TRP A 45 -11.34 0.50 10.94
N LEU A 46 -10.22 0.15 11.60
CA LEU A 46 -9.02 -0.36 10.94
C LEU A 46 -9.22 -1.74 10.29
N ILE A 47 -9.89 -2.67 10.99
CA ILE A 47 -10.22 -4.02 10.52
C ILE A 47 -11.16 -3.96 9.31
N GLY A 48 -12.03 -2.94 9.25
CA GLY A 48 -12.85 -2.62 8.09
C GLY A 48 -12.06 -2.27 6.82
N LYS A 49 -10.71 -2.18 6.90
CA LYS A 49 -9.80 -1.83 5.81
C LYS A 49 -10.25 -0.52 5.13
N PRO A 50 -10.25 0.60 5.88
CA PRO A 50 -10.79 1.88 5.41
C PRO A 50 -9.96 2.39 4.24
N GLN A 51 -10.54 3.28 3.42
CA GLN A 51 -9.87 3.81 2.23
C GLN A 51 -8.50 4.42 2.56
N MET A 52 -8.37 5.09 3.71
CA MET A 52 -7.09 5.63 4.19
C MET A 52 -6.00 4.56 4.31
N LEU A 53 -6.33 3.41 4.91
CA LEU A 53 -5.38 2.30 5.08
C LEU A 53 -5.01 1.69 3.73
N ARG A 54 -5.99 1.53 2.84
CA ARG A 54 -5.77 1.00 1.49
C ARG A 54 -4.85 1.90 0.67
N ALA A 55 -5.11 3.21 0.71
CA ALA A 55 -4.27 4.21 0.08
C ALA A 55 -2.84 4.19 0.65
N ALA A 56 -2.68 4.16 1.98
CA ALA A 56 -1.37 4.06 2.62
C ALA A 56 -0.60 2.79 2.19
N CYS A 57 -1.29 1.64 2.11
CA CYS A 57 -0.67 0.41 1.63
C CYS A 57 -0.25 0.52 0.16
N LEU A 58 -1.09 1.09 -0.71
CA LEU A 58 -0.76 1.28 -2.11
C LEU A 58 0.46 2.18 -2.29
N ILE A 59 0.50 3.34 -1.60
CA ILE A 59 1.64 4.27 -1.61
C ILE A 59 2.92 3.52 -1.25
N PHE A 60 2.94 2.82 -0.11
CA PHE A 60 4.13 2.10 0.33
C PHE A 60 4.54 1.01 -0.66
N ARG A 61 3.57 0.23 -1.19
CA ARG A 61 3.88 -0.88 -2.11
C ARG A 61 4.52 -0.40 -3.40
N PHE A 62 3.91 0.60 -4.04
CA PHE A 62 4.42 1.10 -5.30
C PHE A 62 5.74 1.86 -5.12
N MET A 63 5.90 2.63 -4.04
CA MET A 63 7.18 3.26 -3.73
C MET A 63 8.28 2.23 -3.50
N ASP A 64 8.02 1.18 -2.73
CA ASP A 64 8.96 0.08 -2.47
C ASP A 64 9.37 -0.60 -3.77
N ASP A 65 8.39 -1.05 -4.57
CA ASP A 65 8.63 -1.74 -5.84
C ASP A 65 9.39 -0.87 -6.86
N ILE A 66 9.07 0.43 -6.99
CA ILE A 66 9.77 1.33 -7.91
C ILE A 66 11.24 1.50 -7.50
N VAL A 67 11.49 1.69 -6.21
CA VAL A 67 12.83 1.98 -5.68
C VAL A 67 13.69 0.72 -5.66
N SER A 68 13.12 -0.44 -5.33
CA SER A 68 13.84 -1.71 -5.22
C SER A 68 14.02 -2.45 -6.56
N HIS A 69 13.22 -2.12 -7.57
CA HIS A 69 13.10 -2.86 -8.84
C HIS A 69 14.45 -3.29 -9.44
N GLU A 70 15.40 -2.35 -9.63
CA GLU A 70 16.69 -2.67 -10.27
C GLU A 70 17.48 -3.73 -9.49
N PHE A 71 17.45 -3.63 -8.17
CA PHE A 71 18.13 -4.57 -7.29
C PHE A 71 17.43 -5.93 -7.25
N GLU A 72 16.10 -5.94 -7.26
CA GLU A 72 15.28 -7.16 -7.26
C GLU A 72 15.44 -7.95 -8.58
N GLN A 73 15.48 -7.25 -9.71
CA GLN A 73 15.69 -7.86 -11.03
C GLN A 73 17.08 -8.50 -11.14
N GLN A 74 18.14 -7.88 -10.59
CA GLN A 74 19.48 -8.48 -10.57
C GLN A 74 19.55 -9.82 -9.83
N ARG A 75 18.68 -10.02 -8.85
CA ARG A 75 18.63 -11.24 -8.03
C ARG A 75 17.58 -12.25 -8.50
N GLN A 76 16.94 -11.99 -9.63
CA GLN A 76 15.85 -12.82 -10.17
C GLN A 76 14.72 -13.00 -9.15
N HIS A 77 14.36 -11.92 -8.47
CA HIS A 77 13.22 -11.89 -7.57
C HIS A 77 11.90 -12.13 -8.33
N ILE A 78 10.82 -12.36 -7.58
CA ILE A 78 9.47 -12.43 -8.18
C ILE A 78 9.09 -11.09 -8.81
N PRO A 79 8.21 -11.08 -9.83
CA PRO A 79 7.77 -9.85 -10.48
C PRO A 79 7.14 -8.85 -9.48
N SER A 80 7.57 -7.59 -9.53
CA SER A 80 6.99 -6.47 -8.79
C SER A 80 5.86 -5.80 -9.58
N ALA A 81 5.24 -4.75 -9.02
CA ALA A 81 4.26 -3.93 -9.73
C ALA A 81 4.78 -3.40 -11.08
N VAL A 82 6.09 -3.11 -11.19
CA VAL A 82 6.69 -2.61 -12.43
C VAL A 82 6.62 -3.66 -13.53
N GLU A 83 6.97 -4.92 -13.24
CA GLU A 83 6.90 -6.01 -14.21
C GLU A 83 5.47 -6.33 -14.60
N CYS A 84 4.56 -6.34 -13.62
CA CYS A 84 3.14 -6.60 -13.84
C CYS A 84 2.54 -5.55 -14.77
N MET A 85 2.83 -4.27 -14.53
CA MET A 85 2.36 -3.14 -15.35
C MET A 85 2.95 -3.18 -16.77
N CYS A 86 4.26 -3.42 -16.91
CA CYS A 86 4.91 -3.55 -18.22
C CYS A 86 4.29 -4.67 -19.04
N GLN A 87 4.05 -5.84 -18.44
CA GLN A 87 3.49 -6.99 -19.14
C GLN A 87 2.02 -6.78 -19.51
N GLU A 88 1.21 -6.27 -18.58
CA GLU A 88 -0.23 -6.10 -18.79
C GLU A 88 -0.54 -5.04 -19.85
N ASN A 89 0.17 -3.92 -19.81
CA ASN A 89 -0.09 -2.78 -20.70
C ASN A 89 0.83 -2.75 -21.94
N GLY A 90 1.84 -3.62 -22.01
CA GLY A 90 2.81 -3.65 -23.11
C GLY A 90 3.67 -2.38 -23.18
N VAL A 91 3.90 -1.73 -22.05
CA VAL A 91 4.60 -0.44 -21.93
C VAL A 91 6.06 -0.60 -21.53
N SER A 92 6.86 0.44 -21.74
CA SER A 92 8.21 0.51 -21.21
C SER A 92 8.22 0.62 -19.68
N LYS A 93 9.37 0.30 -19.07
CA LYS A 93 9.58 0.47 -17.63
C LYS A 93 9.35 1.91 -17.20
N GLU A 94 9.83 2.88 -17.96
CA GLU A 94 9.69 4.31 -17.65
C GLU A 94 8.23 4.78 -17.72
N GLU A 95 7.42 4.18 -18.60
CA GLU A 95 5.98 4.41 -18.66
C GLU A 95 5.26 3.74 -17.49
N ALA A 96 5.60 2.48 -17.16
CA ALA A 96 5.06 1.79 -16.00
C ALA A 96 5.35 2.53 -14.70
N CYS A 97 6.58 2.98 -14.48
CA CYS A 97 6.93 3.77 -13.29
C CYS A 97 6.18 5.10 -13.25
N ARG A 98 5.93 5.77 -14.38
CA ARG A 98 5.12 6.99 -14.40
C ARG A 98 3.68 6.72 -13.98
N GLU A 99 3.05 5.71 -14.57
CA GLU A 99 1.68 5.31 -14.23
C GLU A 99 1.55 4.94 -12.74
N LEU A 100 2.51 4.18 -12.19
CA LEU A 100 2.53 3.86 -10.75
C LEU A 100 2.70 5.12 -9.88
N ASN A 101 3.50 6.10 -10.30
CA ASN A 101 3.61 7.39 -9.60
C ASN A 101 2.31 8.19 -9.65
N ASP A 102 1.61 8.22 -10.79
CA ASP A 102 0.31 8.87 -10.91
C ASP A 102 -0.71 8.24 -9.95
N GLN A 103 -0.71 6.90 -9.83
CA GLN A 103 -1.54 6.18 -8.86
C GLN A 103 -1.13 6.46 -7.39
N ILE A 104 0.15 6.65 -7.12
CA ILE A 104 0.63 7.10 -5.79
C ILE A 104 0.06 8.50 -5.47
N GLU A 105 0.11 9.43 -6.42
CA GLU A 105 -0.44 10.78 -6.24
C GLU A 105 -1.95 10.76 -5.97
N ASP A 106 -2.70 9.91 -6.67
CA ASP A 106 -4.12 9.72 -6.42
C ASP A 106 -4.40 9.07 -5.07
N ALA A 107 -3.61 8.06 -4.67
CA ALA A 107 -3.71 7.46 -3.35
C ALA A 107 -3.42 8.48 -2.22
N TRP A 108 -2.53 9.44 -2.42
CA TRP A 108 -2.35 10.53 -1.46
C TRP A 108 -3.61 11.38 -1.28
N LYS A 109 -4.38 11.61 -2.34
CA LYS A 109 -5.67 12.34 -2.26
C LYS A 109 -6.70 11.52 -1.48
N ASP A 110 -6.79 10.22 -1.77
CA ASP A 110 -7.67 9.29 -1.07
C ASP A 110 -7.33 9.17 0.42
N LEU A 111 -6.05 9.11 0.76
CA LEU A 111 -5.58 9.12 2.14
C LEU A 111 -6.02 10.39 2.87
N ASN A 112 -5.88 11.55 2.21
CA ASN A 112 -6.26 12.84 2.79
C ASN A 112 -7.78 12.99 2.96
N ALA A 113 -8.60 12.31 2.14
CA ALA A 113 -10.06 12.37 2.25
C ALA A 113 -10.57 11.90 3.62
N ALA A 114 -9.88 10.97 4.27
CA ALA A 114 -10.26 10.46 5.58
C ALA A 114 -10.26 11.52 6.69
N PHE A 115 -9.48 12.60 6.56
CA PHE A 115 -9.49 13.71 7.52
C PHE A 115 -10.78 14.55 7.47
N PHE A 116 -11.57 14.40 6.40
CA PHE A 116 -12.83 15.10 6.20
C PHE A 116 -14.05 14.18 6.40
N ASP A 117 -13.85 12.89 6.65
CA ASP A 117 -14.92 11.92 6.87
C ASP A 117 -15.41 11.95 8.33
N PRO A 118 -16.70 12.24 8.60
CA PRO A 118 -17.26 12.20 9.95
C PRO A 118 -17.23 10.81 10.62
N GLN A 119 -17.06 9.73 9.84
CA GLN A 119 -16.96 8.36 10.35
C GLN A 119 -15.53 7.96 10.71
N SER A 120 -14.56 8.83 10.48
CA SER A 120 -13.16 8.56 10.84
C SER A 120 -12.94 8.55 12.35
N PRO A 121 -11.96 7.76 12.83
CA PRO A 121 -11.55 7.76 14.23
C PRO A 121 -10.90 9.10 14.61
N PRO A 122 -10.69 9.32 15.92
CA PRO A 122 -9.97 10.50 16.41
C PRO A 122 -8.64 10.76 15.68
N LEU A 123 -8.29 12.04 15.53
CA LEU A 123 -7.11 12.51 14.79
C LEU A 123 -5.80 11.73 15.07
N PRO A 124 -5.45 11.34 16.31
CA PRO A 124 -4.23 10.57 16.56
C PRO A 124 -4.11 9.28 15.73
N PHE A 125 -5.23 8.58 15.46
CA PHE A 125 -5.24 7.36 14.66
C PHE A 125 -5.00 7.63 13.17
N LEU A 126 -5.62 8.70 12.65
CA LEU A 126 -5.39 9.15 11.28
C LEU A 126 -3.93 9.57 11.10
N LEU A 127 -3.37 10.31 12.05
CA LEU A 127 -1.95 10.70 12.02
C LEU A 127 -1.01 9.49 12.05
N CYS A 128 -1.35 8.43 12.80
CA CYS A 128 -0.58 7.20 12.80
C CYS A 128 -0.50 6.58 11.39
N VAL A 129 -1.65 6.40 10.72
CA VAL A 129 -1.71 5.85 9.36
C VAL A 129 -0.99 6.76 8.36
N LEU A 130 -1.24 8.07 8.43
CA LEU A 130 -0.61 9.08 7.57
C LEU A 130 0.91 9.06 7.70
N ASN A 131 1.44 8.96 8.92
CA ASN A 131 2.88 8.98 9.15
C ASN A 131 3.55 7.73 8.61
N TYR A 132 2.90 6.57 8.64
CA TYR A 132 3.44 5.38 7.97
C TYR A 132 3.57 5.59 6.47
N ALA A 133 2.58 6.18 5.81
CA ALA A 133 2.66 6.46 4.37
C ALA A 133 3.81 7.44 3.97
N ARG A 134 4.42 8.14 4.93
CA ARG A 134 5.51 9.11 4.70
C ARG A 134 6.91 8.56 4.89
N VAL A 135 7.06 7.35 5.44
CA VAL A 135 8.36 6.70 5.69
C VAL A 135 8.93 6.17 4.38
#